data_AF-A0A844I1F1-F1
#
_entry.id   AF-A0A844I1F1-F1
#
_cell.length_a   1.000
_cell.length_b   1.000
_cell.length_c   1.000
_cell.angle_alpha   90.00
_cell.angle_beta   90.00
_cell.angle_gamma   90.00
#
_symmetry.space_group_name_H-M   'P 1'
#
loop_
_entity.id
_entity.type
_entity.pdbx_description
1 polymer ?
#
loop_
_entity_poly.entity_id
_entity_poly.type
_entity_poly.pdbx_seq_one_letter_code
_entity_poly.pdbx_strand_id
1 'polypeptide(L)'
;MTTSRRFHRDSCSRPGEAQALFQTGMTPPEFAKRLNGVNCQRINQELARRDWLYSDASGSWRVRGWAMGRYLTERHHNIERSSGLVVVRCTPVLLEKGAAVIYKLYLANGLPMKQSWDGQFTQNEVLQGAA
;
A
#
# COMPACT_ATOMS: atom_id res chain seq x y z
N MET A 1 -15.11 35.54 -30.41
CA MET A 1 -13.98 35.06 -29.60
C MET A 1 -14.37 35.17 -28.13
N THR A 2 -14.61 34.06 -27.41
CA THR A 2 -14.34 33.94 -25.96
C THR A 2 -14.48 32.47 -25.58
N THR A 3 -13.30 31.93 -25.34
CA THR A 3 -12.87 30.63 -24.87
C THR A 3 -13.74 29.95 -23.80
N SER A 4 -14.04 28.69 -24.08
CA SER A 4 -14.35 27.58 -23.19
C SER A 4 -13.95 27.76 -21.73
N ARG A 5 -14.92 27.64 -20.82
CA ARG A 5 -14.67 27.18 -19.46
C ARG A 5 -15.10 25.71 -19.39
N ARG A 6 -14.19 24.80 -19.76
CA ARG A 6 -14.35 23.37 -19.46
C ARG A 6 -14.34 23.24 -17.94
N PHE A 7 -15.52 22.99 -17.36
CA PHE A 7 -15.60 22.40 -16.03
C PHE A 7 -14.93 21.02 -16.11
N HIS A 8 -13.77 20.90 -15.46
CA HIS A 8 -13.12 19.61 -15.24
C HIS A 8 -14.01 18.83 -14.27
N ARG A 9 -14.85 17.95 -14.83
CA ARG A 9 -15.63 16.95 -14.10
C ARG A 9 -14.70 16.02 -13.32
N ASP A 10 -15.01 15.84 -12.05
CA ASP A 10 -14.97 14.56 -11.33
C ASP A 10 -13.74 13.67 -11.54
N SER A 11 -12.64 14.00 -10.88
CA SER A 11 -11.58 13.03 -10.55
C SER A 11 -12.02 12.16 -9.35
N CYS A 12 -13.22 11.60 -9.39
CA CYS A 12 -13.60 10.51 -8.49
C CYS A 12 -13.04 9.24 -9.13
N SER A 13 -11.78 8.93 -8.82
CA SER A 13 -11.06 7.77 -9.33
C SER A 13 -11.90 6.51 -9.28
N ARG A 14 -11.97 5.82 -10.43
CA ARG A 14 -12.75 4.60 -10.58
C ARG A 14 -12.12 3.51 -9.71
N PRO A 15 -12.91 2.67 -9.01
CA PRO A 15 -12.41 1.53 -8.24
C PRO A 15 -11.43 0.61 -9.01
N GLY A 16 -11.50 0.62 -10.35
CA GLY A 16 -10.61 -0.12 -11.25
C GLY A 16 -9.13 0.25 -11.18
N GLU A 17 -8.76 1.46 -10.78
CA GLU A 17 -7.34 1.89 -10.74
C GLU A 17 -6.58 1.19 -9.60
N ALA A 18 -7.23 0.99 -8.45
CA ALA A 18 -6.65 0.21 -7.35
C ALA A 18 -6.41 -1.25 -7.77
N GLN A 19 -7.34 -1.82 -8.52
CA GLN A 19 -7.31 -3.20 -8.97
C GLN A 19 -6.21 -3.41 -10.01
N ALA A 20 -6.01 -2.45 -10.93
CA ALA A 20 -4.94 -2.47 -11.90
C ALA A 20 -3.53 -2.43 -11.26
N LEU A 21 -3.40 -1.73 -10.13
CA LEU A 21 -2.13 -1.67 -9.39
C LEU A 21 -1.91 -2.83 -8.43
N PHE A 22 -2.96 -3.58 -8.08
CA PHE A 22 -2.89 -4.65 -7.10
C PHE A 22 -2.38 -5.95 -7.73
N GLN A 23 -1.51 -6.64 -6.99
CA GLN A 23 -1.13 -8.02 -7.28
C GLN A 23 -1.29 -8.85 -6.01
N THR A 24 -1.92 -10.02 -6.14
CA THR A 24 -2.18 -10.92 -5.02
C THR A 24 -0.89 -11.25 -4.28
N GLY A 25 -0.90 -11.07 -2.96
CA GLY A 25 0.24 -11.39 -2.11
C GLY A 25 1.33 -10.32 -2.04
N MET A 26 1.11 -9.14 -2.64
CA MET A 26 2.01 -7.99 -2.47
C MET A 26 1.92 -7.41 -1.06
N THR A 27 3.02 -6.88 -0.55
CA THR A 27 3.09 -6.19 0.73
C THR A 27 2.56 -4.76 0.63
N PRO A 28 2.12 -4.13 1.75
CA PRO A 28 1.73 -2.72 1.74
C PRO A 28 2.80 -1.75 1.21
N PRO A 29 4.11 -1.90 1.54
CA PRO A 29 5.16 -1.09 0.94
C PRO A 29 5.31 -1.28 -0.57
N GLU A 30 5.15 -2.50 -1.09
CA GLU A 30 5.16 -2.75 -2.54
C GLU A 30 4.00 -2.07 -3.24
N PHE A 31 2.81 -2.03 -2.62
CA PHE A 31 1.66 -1.33 -3.17
C PHE A 31 1.86 0.17 -3.13
N ALA A 32 2.32 0.70 -1.99
CA ALA A 32 2.64 2.11 -1.83
C ALA A 32 3.70 2.62 -2.81
N LYS A 33 4.66 1.78 -3.24
CA LYS A 33 5.64 2.14 -4.29
C LYS A 33 4.99 2.42 -5.65
N ARG A 34 3.80 1.87 -5.92
CA ARG A 34 3.06 2.07 -7.18
C ARG A 34 2.20 3.35 -7.17
N LEU A 35 2.09 4.01 -6.01
CA LEU A 35 1.35 5.26 -5.84
C LEU A 35 2.34 6.43 -5.90
N ASN A 36 2.10 7.41 -6.78
CA ASN A 36 2.96 8.59 -6.84
C ASN A 36 2.96 9.33 -5.50
N GLY A 37 4.10 9.90 -5.13
CA GLY A 37 4.19 10.73 -3.93
C GLY A 37 4.11 10.00 -2.59
N VAL A 38 3.64 8.75 -2.51
CA VAL A 38 3.53 8.05 -1.22
C VAL A 38 4.92 7.68 -0.68
N ASN A 39 5.14 7.94 0.60
CA ASN A 39 6.30 7.47 1.33
C ASN A 39 6.10 6.01 1.75
N CYS A 40 6.51 5.09 0.88
CA CYS A 40 6.38 3.65 1.09
C CYS A 40 7.13 3.13 2.33
N GLN A 41 8.13 3.85 2.86
CA GLN A 41 8.84 3.44 4.09
C GLN A 41 7.98 3.65 5.34
N ARG A 42 7.01 4.58 5.30
CA ARG A 42 6.14 4.92 6.43
C ARG A 42 4.77 4.24 6.39
N ILE A 43 4.43 3.54 5.30
CA ILE A 43 3.09 2.97 5.13
C ILE A 43 2.72 1.99 6.23
N ASN A 44 3.64 1.13 6.69
CA ASN A 44 3.33 0.18 7.75
C ASN A 44 3.06 0.86 9.09
N GLN A 45 3.73 1.99 9.36
CA GLN A 45 3.47 2.81 10.54
C GLN A 45 2.09 3.47 10.47
N GLU A 46 1.67 3.92 9.28
CA GLU A 46 0.33 4.46 9.06
C GLU A 46 -0.74 3.38 9.25
N LEU A 47 -0.52 2.17 8.72
CA LEU A 47 -1.41 1.04 8.94
C LEU A 47 -1.44 0.63 10.42
N ALA A 48 -0.34 0.77 11.15
CA ALA A 48 -0.32 0.55 12.59
C ALA A 48 -1.13 1.61 13.36
N ARG A 49 -1.05 2.90 12.96
CA ARG A 49 -1.90 3.97 13.51
C ARG A 49 -3.40 3.72 13.29
N ARG A 50 -3.75 3.03 12.20
CA ARG A 50 -5.13 2.62 11.87
C ARG A 50 -5.54 1.29 12.50
N ASP A 51 -4.71 0.75 13.39
CA ASP A 51 -4.94 -0.53 14.05
C ASP A 51 -5.00 -1.73 13.08
N TRP A 52 -4.35 -1.68 11.92
CA TRP A 52 -4.26 -2.84 11.02
C TRP A 52 -3.04 -3.69 11.32
N LEU A 53 -1.94 -3.03 11.69
CA LEU A 53 -0.66 -3.64 12.00
C LEU A 53 -0.22 -3.34 13.43
N TYR A 54 0.73 -4.13 13.92
CA TYR A 54 1.53 -3.83 15.10
C TYR A 54 2.96 -4.34 14.90
N SER A 55 3.93 -3.74 15.61
CA SER A 55 5.29 -4.28 15.68
C SER A 55 5.34 -5.31 16.79
N ASP A 56 5.84 -6.50 16.50
CA ASP A 56 6.19 -7.44 17.57
C ASP A 56 7.56 -7.12 18.18
N ALA A 57 7.93 -7.87 19.22
CA ALA A 57 9.21 -7.72 19.92
C ALA A 57 10.44 -8.03 19.04
N SER A 58 10.24 -8.75 17.91
CA SER A 58 11.30 -9.04 16.95
C SER A 58 11.53 -7.91 15.94
N GLY A 59 10.70 -6.85 16.00
CA GLY A 59 10.70 -5.77 15.01
C GLY A 59 9.99 -6.15 13.71
N SER A 60 9.23 -7.25 13.70
CA SER A 60 8.43 -7.67 12.55
C SER A 60 7.04 -7.03 12.59
N TRP A 61 6.52 -6.68 11.43
CA TRP A 61 5.14 -6.21 11.32
C TRP A 61 4.19 -7.41 11.34
N ARG A 62 3.20 -7.36 12.23
CA ARG A 62 2.15 -8.35 12.38
C ARG A 62 0.79 -7.74 12.06
N VAL A 63 -0.13 -8.55 11.55
CA VAL A 63 -1.51 -8.15 11.23
C VAL A 63 -2.39 -8.36 12.46
N ARG A 64 -3.22 -7.37 12.79
CA ARG A 64 -4.20 -7.52 13.86
C ARG A 64 -5.34 -8.45 13.44
N GLY A 65 -5.86 -9.23 14.39
CA GLY A 65 -6.88 -10.24 14.12
C GLY A 65 -8.12 -9.71 13.38
N TRP A 66 -8.58 -8.49 13.68
CA TRP A 66 -9.75 -7.92 13.01
C TRP A 66 -9.46 -7.45 11.56
N ALA A 67 -8.22 -7.10 11.25
CA ALA A 67 -7.78 -6.71 9.91
C ALA A 67 -7.37 -7.94 9.06
N MET A 68 -6.99 -9.03 9.73
CA MET A 68 -6.62 -10.30 9.10
C MET A 68 -7.82 -10.93 8.41
N GLY A 69 -7.61 -11.45 7.19
CA GLY A 69 -8.66 -12.01 6.34
C GLY A 69 -9.60 -10.96 5.73
N ARG A 70 -9.59 -9.71 6.23
CA ARG A 70 -10.42 -8.61 5.72
C ARG A 70 -9.65 -7.68 4.79
N TYR A 71 -8.44 -7.28 5.17
CA TYR A 71 -7.60 -6.35 4.42
C TYR A 71 -6.20 -6.89 4.15
N LEU A 72 -5.71 -7.73 5.05
CA LEU A 72 -4.35 -8.26 5.04
C LEU A 72 -4.37 -9.75 5.41
N THR A 73 -3.32 -10.47 5.05
CA THR A 73 -2.95 -11.74 5.65
C THR A 73 -1.45 -11.76 5.95
N GLU A 74 -0.92 -12.81 6.55
CA GLU A 74 0.49 -12.95 6.91
C GLU A 74 1.16 -14.05 6.09
N ARG A 75 2.35 -13.77 5.58
CA ARG A 75 3.27 -14.80 5.08
C ARG A 75 4.32 -15.08 6.15
N HIS A 76 4.51 -16.35 6.46
CA HIS A 76 5.56 -16.78 7.40
C HIS A 76 6.77 -17.29 6.62
N HIS A 77 7.96 -16.90 7.06
CA HIS A 77 9.21 -17.38 6.48
C HIS A 77 10.19 -17.70 7.61
N ASN A 78 10.88 -18.83 7.45
CA ASN A 78 11.93 -19.25 8.36
C ASN A 78 13.23 -18.57 7.93
N ILE A 79 13.90 -17.93 8.87
CA ILE A 79 15.22 -17.34 8.67
C ILE A 79 16.18 -18.13 9.54
N GLU A 80 17.03 -18.92 8.89
CA GLU A 80 18.17 -19.56 9.53
C GLU A 80 19.24 -18.52 9.85
N ARG A 81 19.66 -18.46 11.11
CA ARG A 81 20.79 -17.64 11.55
C ARG A 81 22.08 -18.44 11.51
N SER A 82 23.21 -17.75 11.41
CA SER A 82 24.55 -18.36 11.47
C SER A 82 24.80 -19.16 12.76
N SER A 83 24.07 -18.87 13.83
CA SER A 83 24.09 -19.61 15.09
C SER A 83 23.33 -20.95 15.05
N GLY A 84 22.75 -21.34 13.91
CA GLY A 84 21.88 -22.52 13.77
C GLY A 84 20.46 -22.32 14.31
N LEU A 85 20.12 -21.13 14.82
CA LEU A 85 18.76 -20.82 15.28
C LEU A 85 17.85 -20.46 14.11
N VAL A 86 16.65 -21.02 14.09
CA VAL A 86 15.60 -20.64 13.13
C VAL A 86 14.68 -19.61 13.77
N VAL A 87 14.54 -18.45 13.13
CA VAL A 87 13.58 -17.43 13.53
C VAL A 87 12.45 -17.36 12.50
N VAL A 88 11.21 -17.50 12.96
CA VAL A 88 10.03 -17.25 12.12
C VAL A 88 9.84 -15.74 11.99
N ARG A 89 9.79 -15.25 10.76
CA ARG A 89 9.45 -13.87 10.46
C ARG A 89 8.13 -13.82 9.71
N CYS A 90 7.31 -12.83 10.07
CA CYS A 90 6.00 -12.61 9.49
C CYS A 90 6.04 -11.36 8.61
N THR A 91 5.41 -11.45 7.45
CA THR A 91 5.27 -10.34 6.51
C THR A 91 3.79 -10.13 6.19
N PRO A 92 3.24 -8.93 6.47
CA PRO A 92 1.89 -8.58 6.05
C PRO A 92 1.80 -8.51 4.53
N VAL A 93 0.78 -9.13 3.95
CA VAL A 93 0.46 -9.06 2.52
C VAL A 93 -0.98 -8.60 2.34
N LEU A 94 -1.22 -7.79 1.32
CA LEU A 94 -2.51 -7.18 1.03
C LEU A 94 -3.46 -8.19 0.38
N LEU A 95 -4.72 -8.09 0.80
CA LEU A 95 -5.87 -8.57 0.05
C LEU A 95 -6.40 -7.43 -0.83
N GLU A 96 -7.15 -7.77 -1.88
CA GLU A 96 -7.71 -6.78 -2.82
C GLU A 96 -8.50 -5.68 -2.09
N LYS A 97 -9.32 -6.07 -1.10
CA LYS A 97 -10.09 -5.14 -0.28
C LYS A 97 -9.19 -4.18 0.52
N GLY A 98 -8.04 -4.64 1.00
CA GLY A 98 -7.05 -3.79 1.67
C GLY A 98 -6.42 -2.79 0.71
N ALA A 99 -6.01 -3.24 -0.48
CA ALA A 99 -5.48 -2.37 -1.52
C ALA A 99 -6.48 -1.29 -1.94
N ALA A 100 -7.75 -1.65 -2.14
CA ALA A 100 -8.82 -0.70 -2.46
C ALA A 100 -9.02 0.36 -1.37
N VAL A 101 -8.93 0.00 -0.08
CA VAL A 101 -9.04 0.96 1.02
C VAL A 101 -7.80 1.87 1.08
N ILE A 102 -6.59 1.33 0.96
CA ILE A 102 -5.36 2.14 0.91
C ILE A 102 -5.41 3.12 -0.26
N TYR A 103 -5.93 2.70 -1.42
CA TYR A 103 -6.09 3.58 -2.57
C TYR A 103 -7.09 4.72 -2.31
N LYS A 104 -8.22 4.45 -1.63
CA LYS A 104 -9.13 5.52 -1.21
C LYS A 104 -8.47 6.52 -0.27
N LEU A 105 -7.63 6.03 0.65
CA LEU A 105 -6.86 6.90 1.55
C LEU A 105 -5.85 7.75 0.78
N TYR A 106 -5.20 7.18 -0.23
CA TYR A 106 -4.29 7.90 -1.10
C TYR A 106 -4.99 9.11 -1.73
N LEU A 107 -6.13 8.90 -2.38
CA LEU A 107 -6.91 9.97 -3.03
C LEU A 107 -7.44 11.02 -2.05
N ALA A 108 -7.66 10.64 -0.79
CA ALA A 108 -8.06 11.54 0.28
C ALA A 108 -6.88 12.23 0.98
N ASN A 109 -5.65 12.09 0.47
CA ASN A 109 -4.42 12.57 1.09
C ASN A 109 -4.21 12.06 2.54
N GLY A 110 -4.77 10.89 2.85
CA GLY A 110 -4.72 10.25 4.17
C GLY A 110 -3.55 9.28 4.35
N LEU A 111 -2.61 9.24 3.40
CA LEU A 111 -1.38 8.43 3.48
C LEU A 111 -0.17 9.32 3.78
N PRO A 112 0.94 8.74 4.29
CA PRO A 112 2.17 9.48 4.47
C PRO A 112 2.76 9.85 3.10
N MET A 113 2.62 11.11 2.70
CA MET A 113 3.20 11.63 1.46
C MET A 113 4.67 12.03 1.65
N LYS A 114 5.44 12.01 0.56
CA LYS A 114 6.80 12.56 0.50
C LYS A 114 6.74 14.08 0.59
N GLN A 115 7.74 14.68 1.24
CA GLN A 115 7.84 16.14 1.33
C GLN A 115 8.05 16.79 -0.05
N SER A 116 8.69 16.08 -0.97
CA SER A 116 8.95 16.53 -2.35
C SER A 116 7.83 16.20 -3.34
N TRP A 117 6.65 15.77 -2.87
CA TRP A 117 5.54 15.41 -3.75
C TRP A 117 4.85 16.65 -4.32
N ASP A 118 4.44 16.58 -5.59
CA ASP A 118 3.86 17.67 -6.38
C ASP A 118 2.34 17.87 -6.16
N GLY A 119 1.73 17.05 -5.31
CA GLY A 119 0.29 17.10 -5.01
C GLY A 119 -0.58 16.45 -6.09
N GLN A 120 0.01 15.83 -7.12
CA GLN A 120 -0.74 15.19 -8.19
C GLN A 120 -0.87 13.68 -7.97
N PHE A 121 -2.10 13.20 -8.09
CA PHE A 121 -2.43 11.78 -8.06
C PHE A 121 -2.21 11.13 -9.43
N THR A 122 -0.99 11.21 -9.94
CA THR A 122 -0.57 10.46 -11.12
C THR A 122 -0.12 9.06 -10.69
N GLN A 123 -0.20 8.09 -11.58
CA GLN A 123 0.43 6.79 -11.40
C GLN A 123 1.35 6.63 -12.59
N ASN A 124 2.62 6.30 -12.37
CA ASN A 124 3.46 5.95 -13.51
C ASN A 124 2.84 4.70 -14.14
N GLU A 125 2.45 4.79 -15.41
CA GLU A 125 2.15 3.62 -16.24
C GLU A 125 3.44 2.81 -16.42
N VAL A 126 3.83 2.04 -15.40
CA VAL A 126 4.84 1.00 -15.55
C VAL A 126 4.12 -0.32 -15.71
N LEU A 127 3.44 -0.46 -16.84
CA LEU A 127 3.10 -1.77 -17.42
C LEU A 127 3.33 -1.72 -18.93
N GLN A 128 4.58 -1.48 -19.32
CA GLN A 128 5.12 -2.12 -20.52
C GLN A 128 6.50 -2.69 -20.19
N GLY A 129 6.62 -4.01 -20.30
CA GLY A 129 7.90 -4.72 -20.35
C GLY A 129 7.99 -5.95 -19.44
N ALA A 130 7.36 -7.06 -19.84
CA ALA A 130 7.95 -8.40 -19.77
C ALA A 130 7.12 -9.41 -20.58
N ALA A 131 7.75 -9.95 -21.63
CA ALA A 131 7.31 -10.91 -22.66
C ALA A 131 6.50 -10.33 -23.83
#